data_AF-A0A162CDE5-F1
#
_entry.id   AF-A0A162CDE5-F1
#
_cell.length_a   1.000
_cell.length_b   1.000
_cell.length_c   1.000
_cell.angle_alpha   90.00
_cell.angle_beta   90.00
_cell.angle_gamma   90.00
#
_symmetry.space_group_name_H-M   'P 1'
#
loop_
_entity.id
_entity.type
_entity.pdbx_description
1 polymer ?
#
loop_
_entity_poly.entity_id
_entity_poly.type
_entity_poly.pdbx_seq_one_letter_code
_entity_poly.pdbx_strand_id
1 'polypeptide(L)'
;MVSQDTSVNAYHSMAPVNAKYTIQYKAAVESSCKTKLSIEQLSSRDFANVVQALVSSETVDRLGLDASGGSLTDTLQLVGANINCSDLSAPYKAVLSDVEFNKKHQHLSKVLHTWDQVVTESQLN
;
A
#
# COMPACT_ATOMS: atom_id res chain seq x y z
N MET A 1 12.59 -7.20 -30.10
CA MET A 1 11.89 -7.98 -29.06
C MET A 1 12.69 -7.87 -27.76
N VAL A 2 12.45 -6.85 -26.94
CA VAL A 2 13.01 -6.74 -25.58
C VAL A 2 12.01 -5.94 -24.75
N SER A 3 11.28 -6.59 -23.84
CA SER A 3 10.49 -5.94 -22.77
C SER A 3 9.96 -6.90 -21.70
N GLN A 4 10.31 -8.20 -21.70
CA GLN A 4 9.83 -9.12 -20.66
C GLN A 4 10.77 -9.24 -19.44
N ASP A 5 12.05 -8.87 -19.53
CA ASP A 5 13.04 -9.15 -18.46
C ASP A 5 13.12 -8.08 -17.35
N THR A 6 12.84 -6.81 -17.64
CA THR A 6 13.00 -5.74 -16.63
C THR A 6 11.93 -5.80 -15.54
N SER A 7 10.70 -6.12 -15.91
CA SER A 7 9.57 -6.22 -14.98
C SER A 7 9.76 -7.39 -14.02
N VAL A 8 10.18 -8.55 -14.52
CA VAL A 8 10.46 -9.75 -13.70
C VAL A 8 11.66 -9.50 -12.78
N ASN A 9 12.73 -8.87 -13.27
CA ASN A 9 13.89 -8.56 -12.44
C ASN A 9 13.59 -7.55 -11.32
N ALA A 10 12.70 -6.58 -11.56
CA ALA A 10 12.25 -5.65 -10.51
C ALA A 10 11.49 -6.39 -9.39
N TYR A 11 10.68 -7.40 -9.72
CA TYR A 11 10.04 -8.25 -8.70
C TYR A 11 11.04 -9.12 -7.93
N HIS A 12 12.14 -9.54 -8.55
CA HIS A 12 13.18 -10.35 -7.89
C HIS A 12 14.11 -9.53 -6.98
N SER A 13 14.18 -8.20 -7.14
CA SER A 13 14.93 -7.31 -6.24
C SER A 13 14.08 -6.71 -5.11
N MET A 14 12.76 -6.93 -5.12
CA MET A 14 11.86 -6.50 -4.05
C MET A 14 12.03 -7.34 -2.80
N ALA A 15 12.00 -6.69 -1.63
CA ALA A 15 11.89 -7.40 -0.36
C ALA A 15 10.65 -8.32 -0.38
N PRO A 16 10.73 -9.56 0.13
CA PRO A 16 9.62 -10.53 0.05
C PRO A 16 8.26 -10.00 0.55
N VAL A 17 8.29 -9.13 1.58
CA VAL A 17 7.08 -8.49 2.13
C VAL A 17 6.41 -7.53 1.13
N ASN A 18 7.19 -6.78 0.35
CA ASN A 18 6.65 -5.89 -0.69
C ASN A 18 6.05 -6.73 -1.82
N ALA A 19 6.73 -7.80 -2.26
CA ALA A 19 6.23 -8.68 -3.31
C ALA A 19 4.90 -9.34 -2.91
N LYS A 20 4.79 -9.82 -1.66
CA LYS A 20 3.55 -10.35 -1.08
C LYS A 20 2.39 -9.36 -1.23
N TYR A 21 2.56 -8.12 -0.78
CA TYR A 21 1.46 -7.15 -0.80
C TYR A 21 1.18 -6.57 -2.19
N THR A 22 2.17 -6.49 -3.06
CA THR A 22 1.93 -6.16 -4.47
C THR A 22 1.05 -7.21 -5.14
N ILE A 23 1.34 -8.51 -4.95
CA ILE A 23 0.53 -9.58 -5.53
C ILE A 23 -0.89 -9.57 -4.94
N GLN A 24 -1.02 -9.42 -3.62
CA GLN A 24 -2.32 -9.41 -2.96
C GLN A 24 -3.18 -8.22 -3.37
N TYR A 25 -2.62 -7.00 -3.36
CA TYR A 25 -3.36 -5.81 -3.73
C TYR A 25 -3.71 -5.80 -5.22
N LYS A 26 -2.79 -6.22 -6.09
CA LYS A 26 -3.08 -6.42 -7.52
C LYS A 26 -4.27 -7.37 -7.71
N ALA A 27 -4.24 -8.54 -7.08
CA ALA A 27 -5.33 -9.50 -7.21
C ALA A 27 -6.68 -8.94 -6.71
N ALA A 28 -6.66 -8.17 -5.61
CA ALA A 28 -7.85 -7.53 -5.07
C ALA A 28 -8.44 -6.48 -6.02
N VAL A 29 -7.60 -5.62 -6.61
CA VAL A 29 -8.03 -4.60 -7.59
C VAL A 29 -8.53 -5.27 -8.87
N GLU A 30 -7.78 -6.22 -9.43
CA GLU A 30 -8.17 -6.88 -10.69
C GLU A 30 -9.49 -7.66 -10.54
N SER A 31 -9.70 -8.30 -9.39
CA SER A 31 -10.95 -8.97 -9.05
C SER A 31 -12.11 -7.97 -8.92
N SER A 32 -11.93 -6.90 -8.14
CA SER A 32 -12.97 -5.91 -7.87
C SER A 32 -13.35 -5.11 -9.13
N CYS A 33 -12.36 -4.77 -9.95
CA CYS A 33 -12.52 -3.91 -11.12
C CYS A 33 -12.70 -4.68 -12.43
N LYS A 34 -12.62 -6.02 -12.39
CA LYS A 34 -12.76 -6.91 -13.55
C LYS A 34 -11.85 -6.52 -14.72
N THR A 35 -10.66 -6.03 -14.41
CA THR A 35 -9.66 -5.56 -15.38
C THR A 35 -8.27 -5.99 -14.96
N LYS A 36 -7.35 -6.13 -15.90
CA LYS A 36 -5.94 -6.39 -15.59
C LYS A 36 -5.21 -5.06 -15.44
N LEU A 37 -4.40 -4.94 -14.40
CA LEU A 37 -3.56 -3.75 -14.22
C LEU A 37 -2.39 -3.79 -15.20
N SER A 38 -2.11 -2.65 -15.84
CA SER A 38 -0.93 -2.50 -16.68
C SER A 38 0.34 -2.40 -15.85
N ILE A 39 1.51 -2.56 -16.47
CA ILE A 39 2.80 -2.42 -15.79
C ILE A 39 2.96 -1.00 -15.26
N GLU A 40 2.52 0.01 -16.01
CA GLU A 40 2.55 1.42 -15.60
C GLU A 40 1.68 1.68 -14.36
N GLN A 41 0.53 1.02 -14.26
CA GLN A 41 -0.32 1.11 -13.07
C GLN A 41 0.34 0.44 -11.86
N LEU A 42 0.99 -0.72 -12.05
CA LEU A 42 1.70 -1.43 -10.99
C LEU A 42 2.96 -0.70 -10.50
N SER A 43 3.62 0.06 -11.37
CA SER A 43 4.79 0.89 -11.01
C SER A 43 4.40 2.30 -10.55
N SER A 44 3.10 2.61 -10.48
CA SER A 44 2.64 3.95 -10.11
C SER A 44 2.84 4.28 -8.62
N ARG A 45 3.03 5.58 -8.37
CA ARG A 45 2.86 6.29 -7.08
C ARG A 45 1.78 5.67 -6.20
N ASP A 46 0.60 5.70 -6.76
CA ASP A 46 -0.65 5.43 -6.07
C ASP A 46 -0.72 3.97 -5.63
N PHE A 47 -0.34 3.05 -6.52
CA PHE A 47 -0.27 1.64 -6.19
C PHE A 47 0.79 1.35 -5.12
N ALA A 48 1.99 1.93 -5.27
CA ALA A 48 3.10 1.74 -4.34
C ALA A 48 2.77 2.23 -2.93
N ASN A 49 2.05 3.34 -2.79
CA ASN A 49 1.64 3.86 -1.48
C ASN A 49 0.69 2.92 -0.73
N VAL A 50 -0.24 2.26 -1.43
CA VAL A 50 -1.11 1.25 -0.81
C VAL A 50 -0.28 0.05 -0.34
N VAL A 51 0.65 -0.43 -1.16
CA VAL A 51 1.57 -1.52 -0.78
C VAL A 51 2.41 -1.11 0.44
N GLN A 52 2.92 0.11 0.46
CA GLN A 52 3.71 0.62 1.59
C GLN A 52 2.88 0.67 2.88
N ALA A 53 1.59 1.06 2.81
CA ALA A 53 0.72 1.01 3.97
C ALA A 53 0.59 -0.40 4.54
N LEU A 54 0.40 -1.41 3.68
CA LEU A 54 0.31 -2.81 4.10
C LEU A 54 1.62 -3.33 4.71
N VAL A 55 2.77 -3.00 4.11
CA VAL A 55 4.10 -3.37 4.61
C VAL A 55 4.38 -2.73 5.98
N SER A 56 4.11 -1.43 6.12
CA SER A 56 4.27 -0.71 7.38
C SER A 56 3.37 -1.28 8.47
N SER A 57 2.14 -1.64 8.13
CA SER A 57 1.18 -2.24 9.07
C SER A 57 1.62 -3.60 9.56
N GLU A 58 2.11 -4.48 8.68
CA GLU A 58 2.67 -5.77 9.09
C GLU A 58 3.90 -5.58 9.99
N THR A 59 4.73 -4.57 9.69
CA THR A 59 5.93 -4.28 10.48
C THR A 59 5.57 -3.81 11.89
N VAL A 60 4.62 -2.88 12.00
CA VAL A 60 4.08 -2.41 13.29
C VAL A 60 3.51 -3.55 14.11
N ASP A 61 2.70 -4.43 13.50
CA ASP A 61 2.12 -5.58 14.18
C ASP A 61 3.19 -6.56 14.67
N ARG A 62 4.17 -6.88 13.82
CA ARG A 62 5.25 -7.82 14.17
C ARG A 62 6.12 -7.31 15.31
N LEU A 63 6.31 -5.99 15.37
CA LEU A 63 7.09 -5.33 16.41
C LEU A 63 6.26 -4.98 17.66
N GLY A 64 4.93 -5.15 17.61
CA GLY A 64 4.03 -4.80 18.71
C GLY A 64 4.09 -3.31 19.06
N LEU A 65 4.27 -2.44 18.06
CA LEU A 65 4.44 -1.00 18.31
C LEU A 65 3.12 -0.33 18.70
N ASP A 66 2.00 -0.77 18.14
CA ASP A 66 0.67 -0.29 18.52
C ASP A 66 0.06 -1.20 19.59
N ALA A 67 -0.32 -0.60 20.73
CA ALA A 67 -0.80 -1.34 21.91
C ALA A 67 -2.10 -2.12 21.67
N SER A 68 -2.91 -1.67 20.70
CA SER A 68 -4.13 -2.39 20.30
C SER A 68 -3.85 -3.66 19.50
N GLY A 69 -2.68 -3.74 18.85
CA GLY A 69 -2.39 -4.71 17.79
C GLY A 69 -3.41 -4.66 16.64
N GLY A 70 -3.23 -5.55 15.66
CA GLY A 70 -4.17 -5.74 14.55
C GLY A 70 -4.14 -4.64 13.49
N SER A 71 -3.06 -3.86 13.44
CA SER A 71 -2.84 -2.77 12.48
C SER A 71 -2.94 -3.25 11.04
N LEU A 72 -2.37 -4.42 10.73
CA LEU A 72 -2.47 -5.02 9.40
C LEU A 72 -3.90 -5.43 9.07
N THR A 73 -4.61 -6.01 10.03
CA THR A 73 -5.99 -6.48 9.80
C THR A 73 -6.91 -5.30 9.50
N ASP A 74 -6.83 -4.23 10.29
CA ASP A 74 -7.65 -3.04 10.09
C ASP A 74 -7.26 -2.30 8.80
N THR A 75 -5.96 -2.25 8.46
CA THR A 75 -5.50 -1.66 7.19
C THR A 75 -6.03 -2.44 5.99
N LEU A 76 -6.00 -3.78 6.03
CA LEU A 76 -6.56 -4.62 4.96
C LEU A 76 -8.07 -4.38 4.79
N GLN A 77 -8.81 -4.18 5.89
CA GLN A 77 -10.23 -3.86 5.84
C GLN A 77 -10.49 -2.51 5.17
N LEU A 78 -9.77 -1.46 5.59
CA LEU A 78 -9.88 -0.13 4.97
C LEU A 78 -9.47 -0.15 3.50
N VAL A 79 -8.37 -0.83 3.16
CA VAL A 79 -7.91 -0.95 1.78
C VAL A 79 -8.96 -1.66 0.93
N GLY A 80 -9.47 -2.80 1.38
CA GLY A 80 -10.48 -3.57 0.67
C GLY A 80 -11.79 -2.81 0.48
N ALA A 81 -12.25 -2.08 1.50
CA ALA A 81 -13.47 -1.29 1.45
C ALA A 81 -13.39 -0.08 0.51
N ASN A 82 -12.17 0.40 0.20
CA ASN A 82 -11.95 1.63 -0.56
C ASN A 82 -11.28 1.39 -1.93
N ILE A 83 -11.25 0.14 -2.42
CA ILE A 83 -10.78 -0.14 -3.77
C ILE A 83 -11.59 0.67 -4.78
N ASN A 84 -10.89 1.49 -5.57
CA ASN A 84 -11.48 2.31 -6.61
C ASN A 84 -10.80 2.04 -7.95
N CYS A 85 -11.61 1.73 -8.97
CA CYS A 85 -11.14 1.31 -10.28
C CYS A 85 -10.59 2.45 -11.14
N SER A 86 -10.81 3.70 -10.75
CA SER A 86 -10.35 4.90 -11.44
C SER A 86 -9.30 5.69 -10.64
N ASP A 87 -9.24 5.48 -9.32
CA ASP A 87 -8.25 6.11 -8.44
C ASP A 87 -7.57 5.04 -7.55
N LEU A 88 -6.40 4.57 -7.98
CA LEU A 88 -5.62 3.57 -7.22
C LEU A 88 -5.11 4.10 -5.88
N SER A 89 -5.15 5.43 -5.65
CA SER A 89 -4.74 6.06 -4.39
C SER A 89 -5.87 6.12 -3.36
N ALA A 90 -7.12 5.87 -3.75
CA ALA A 90 -8.27 5.99 -2.85
C ALA A 90 -8.14 5.12 -1.58
N PRO A 91 -7.68 3.85 -1.65
CA PRO A 91 -7.43 3.06 -0.44
C PRO A 91 -6.41 3.69 0.51
N TYR A 92 -5.33 4.25 -0.02
CA TYR A 92 -4.29 4.87 0.82
C TYR A 92 -4.80 6.14 1.51
N LYS A 93 -5.53 6.99 0.76
CA LYS A 93 -6.17 8.19 1.31
C LYS A 93 -7.19 7.84 2.39
N ALA A 94 -7.94 6.75 2.21
CA ALA A 94 -8.90 6.28 3.22
C ALA A 94 -8.19 5.88 4.52
N VAL A 95 -7.08 5.14 4.44
CA VAL A 95 -6.26 4.82 5.62
C VAL A 95 -5.75 6.07 6.33
N LEU A 96 -5.19 7.04 5.58
CA LEU A 96 -4.66 8.27 6.17
C LEU A 96 -5.74 9.17 6.81
N SER A 97 -6.97 9.15 6.30
CA SER A 97 -8.04 10.03 6.75
C SER A 97 -8.96 9.41 7.81
N ASP A 98 -8.87 8.11 8.05
CA ASP A 98 -9.71 7.43 9.04
C ASP A 98 -9.30 7.81 10.48
N VAL A 99 -10.20 8.53 11.15
CA VAL A 99 -9.95 9.11 12.48
C VAL A 99 -9.80 8.03 13.55
N GLU A 100 -10.61 6.97 13.49
CA GLU A 100 -10.60 5.93 14.53
C GLU A 100 -9.40 4.99 14.35
N PHE A 101 -9.07 4.67 13.10
CA PHE A 101 -7.84 3.98 12.74
C PHE A 101 -6.62 4.74 13.25
N ASN A 102 -6.53 6.04 12.97
CA ASN A 102 -5.39 6.87 13.37
C ASN A 102 -5.26 7.00 14.89
N LYS A 103 -6.37 7.08 15.63
CA LYS A 103 -6.36 7.07 17.10
C LYS A 103 -5.91 5.73 17.67
N LYS A 104 -6.35 4.63 17.06
CA LYS A 104 -6.07 3.26 17.49
C LYS A 104 -4.61 2.87 17.21
N HIS A 105 -4.12 3.17 16.02
CA HIS A 105 -2.80 2.78 15.52
C HIS A 105 -1.88 3.98 15.38
N GLN A 106 -1.51 4.59 16.51
CA GLN A 106 -0.78 5.87 16.54
C GLN A 106 0.62 5.77 15.93
N HIS A 107 1.32 4.65 16.16
CA HIS A 107 2.65 4.44 15.58
C HIS A 107 2.56 4.25 14.08
N LEU A 108 1.63 3.41 13.61
CA LEU A 108 1.39 3.24 12.19
C LEU A 108 0.96 4.57 11.53
N SER A 109 0.00 5.28 12.11
CA SER A 109 -0.48 6.58 11.63
C SER A 109 0.68 7.55 11.43
N LYS A 110 1.56 7.68 12.43
CA LYS A 110 2.75 8.53 12.33
C LYS A 110 3.69 8.10 11.20
N VAL A 111 3.92 6.81 11.03
CA VAL A 111 4.74 6.27 9.93
C VAL A 111 4.14 6.63 8.58
N LEU A 112 2.83 6.41 8.39
CA LEU A 112 2.17 6.66 7.11
C LEU A 112 2.09 8.14 6.77
N HIS A 113 1.78 9.02 7.73
CA HIS A 113 1.80 10.46 7.50
C HIS A 113 3.21 11.00 7.22
N THR A 114 4.24 10.46 7.87
CA THR A 114 5.63 10.84 7.58
C THR A 114 6.02 10.40 6.17
N TRP A 115 5.65 9.17 5.78
CA TRP A 115 5.87 8.69 4.42
C TRP A 115 5.18 9.57 3.39
N ASP A 116 3.91 9.90 3.61
CA ASP A 116 3.13 10.78 2.73
C ASP A 116 3.78 12.16 2.56
N GLN A 117 4.28 12.74 3.66
CA GLN A 117 5.00 14.00 3.63
C GLN A 117 6.28 13.89 2.78
N VAL A 118 7.14 12.89 3.03
CA VAL A 118 8.41 12.70 2.28
C VAL A 118 8.14 12.49 0.79
N VAL A 119 7.14 11.65 0.47
CA VAL A 119 6.77 11.38 -0.92
C VAL A 119 6.21 12.63 -1.58
N THR A 120 5.46 13.47 -0.86
CA THR A 120 4.93 14.74 -1.39
C THR A 120 6.03 15.77 -1.60
N GLU A 121 6.92 15.96 -0.63
CA GLU A 121 8.03 16.92 -0.72
C GLU A 121 9.04 16.56 -1.81
N SER A 122 9.29 15.27 -2.04
CA SER A 122 10.16 14.83 -3.15
C SER A 122 9.61 15.14 -4.55
N GLN A 123 8.37 15.62 -4.67
CA GLN A 123 7.78 16.05 -5.94
C GLN A 123 7.98 17.54 -6.23
N LEU A 124 8.31 18.33 -5.20
CA LEU A 124 8.50 19.77 -5.32
C LEU A 124 9.95 20.14 -5.67
N ASN A 125 10.85 19.16 -5.65
CA ASN A 125 12.29 19.28 -5.93
C ASN A 125 12.66 18.46 -7.17
#